data_AF-A0A817HKB2-F1
#
_entry.id   AF-A0A817HKB2-F1
#
_cell.length_a   1.000
_cell.length_b   1.000
_cell.length_c   1.000
_cell.angle_alpha   90.00
_cell.angle_beta   90.00
_cell.angle_gamma   90.00
#
_symmetry.space_group_name_H-M   'P 1'
#
loop_
_entity.id
_entity.type
_entity.pdbx_description
1 polymer ?
#
loop_
_entity_poly.entity_id
_entity_poly.type
_entity_poly.pdbx_seq_one_letter_code
_entity_poly.pdbx_strand_id
1 'polypeptide(L)'
;MNICSEIRSSPFASLNGLSYMEEEDEILFSMHTVFRIQSIQQQTNQSKIWEVHVKLTSAEVDQNLAFLTEHMREELEEGTSLHQLDQLTARMGEYDRTQEIYELLIL
;
A
#
# COMPACT_ATOMS: atom_id res chain seq x y z
N MET A 1 17.45 -5.38 11.20
CA MET A 1 16.12 -4.77 10.97
C MET A 1 15.07 -5.58 11.73
N ASN A 2 14.10 -4.96 12.41
CA ASN A 2 13.01 -5.68 13.10
C ASN A 2 11.69 -5.33 12.39
N ILE A 3 11.05 -6.32 11.77
CA ILE A 3 9.82 -6.16 10.99
C ILE A 3 8.71 -6.90 11.71
N CYS A 4 7.55 -6.25 11.86
CA CYS A 4 6.39 -6.87 12.49
C CYS A 4 5.89 -8.05 11.65
N SER A 5 6.01 -9.27 12.18
CA SER A 5 5.56 -10.51 11.53
C SER A 5 4.09 -10.84 11.79
N GLU A 6 3.38 -9.99 12.53
CA GLU A 6 1.97 -10.21 12.90
C GLU A 6 1.02 -9.98 11.72
N ILE A 7 1.43 -9.17 10.73
CA ILE A 7 0.62 -8.83 9.56
C ILE A 7 0.74 -9.94 8.52
N ARG A 8 -0.25 -10.84 8.48
CA ARG A 8 -0.20 -12.02 7.60
C ARG A 8 -0.48 -11.69 6.14
N SER A 9 -1.23 -10.62 5.90
CA SER A 9 -1.57 -10.15 4.56
C SER A 9 -0.39 -9.61 3.75
N SER A 10 0.76 -9.37 4.39
CA SER A 10 1.94 -8.75 3.76
C SER A 10 3.21 -9.56 4.05
N PRO A 11 3.33 -10.75 3.44
CA PRO A 11 4.52 -11.58 3.60
C PRO A 11 5.77 -10.86 3.10
N PHE A 12 6.89 -11.17 3.74
CA PHE A 12 8.20 -10.66 3.37
C PHE A 12 9.24 -11.77 3.47
N ALA A 13 10.34 -11.62 2.73
CA ALA A 13 11.46 -12.55 2.72
C ALA A 13 12.78 -11.79 2.79
N SER A 14 13.75 -12.34 3.52
CA SER A 14 15.14 -11.89 3.42
C SER A 14 15.76 -12.51 2.18
N LEU A 15 16.50 -11.68 1.43
CA LEU A 15 17.26 -12.09 0.25
C LEU A 15 18.76 -12.20 0.55
N ASN A 16 19.16 -12.21 1.83
CA ASN A 16 20.55 -12.32 2.24
C ASN A 16 21.17 -13.61 1.67
N GLY A 17 22.26 -13.47 0.92
CA GLY A 17 22.95 -14.57 0.25
C GLY A 17 22.21 -15.15 -0.97
N LEU A 18 21.10 -14.52 -1.39
CA LEU A 18 20.33 -14.87 -2.58
C LEU A 18 20.33 -13.75 -3.64
N SER A 19 20.50 -12.49 -3.22
CA SER A 19 20.62 -11.35 -4.13
C SER A 19 22.03 -11.21 -4.70
N TYR A 20 22.16 -10.38 -5.75
CA TYR A 20 23.44 -10.18 -6.44
C TYR A 20 24.48 -9.43 -5.58
N MET A 21 24.03 -8.59 -4.64
CA MET A 21 24.90 -7.80 -3.78
C MET A 21 25.01 -8.45 -2.40
N GLU A 22 26.16 -9.05 -2.11
CA GLU A 22 26.37 -9.80 -0.86
C GLU A 22 26.47 -8.91 0.41
N GLU A 23 26.75 -7.62 0.22
CA GLU A 23 26.95 -6.66 1.32
C GLU A 23 25.64 -6.01 1.81
N GLU A 24 24.52 -6.24 1.11
CA GLU A 24 23.23 -5.65 1.43
C GLU A 24 22.31 -6.61 2.22
N ASP A 25 21.69 -6.09 3.27
CA ASP A 25 20.62 -6.78 4.00
C ASP A 25 19.27 -6.53 3.31
N GLU A 26 19.06 -7.16 2.16
CA GLU A 26 17.88 -6.94 1.33
C GLU A 26 16.65 -7.70 1.84
N ILE A 27 15.51 -7.00 1.92
CA ILE A 27 14.20 -7.58 2.27
C ILE A 27 13.22 -7.32 1.13
N LEU A 28 12.61 -8.39 0.61
CA LEU A 28 11.54 -8.33 -0.38
C LEU A 28 10.18 -8.40 0.30
N PHE A 29 9.32 -7.42 0.02
CA PHE A 29 7.91 -7.43 0.41
C PHE A 29 7.04 -7.87 -0.77
N SER A 30 5.91 -8.52 -0.50
CA SER A 30 4.93 -8.79 -1.56
C SER A 30 4.39 -7.49 -2.17
N MET A 31 4.01 -7.56 -3.44
CA MET A 31 3.27 -6.48 -4.09
C MET A 31 2.01 -6.10 -3.29
N HIS A 32 1.61 -4.83 -3.39
CA HIS A 32 0.48 -4.25 -2.64
C HIS A 32 0.66 -4.18 -1.11
N THR A 33 1.90 -4.31 -0.62
CA THR A 33 2.20 -3.99 0.78
C THR A 33 2.05 -2.50 1.04
N VAL A 34 1.35 -2.15 2.13
CA VAL A 34 1.08 -0.75 2.51
C VAL A 34 1.94 -0.35 3.69
N PHE A 35 2.52 0.85 3.61
CA PHE A 35 3.29 1.45 4.69
C PHE A 35 2.68 2.79 5.12
N ARG A 36 2.54 3.01 6.42
CA ARG A 36 2.14 4.31 6.97
C ARG A 36 3.37 5.15 7.30
N ILE A 37 3.44 6.34 6.73
CA ILE A 37 4.44 7.35 7.09
C ILE A 37 4.22 7.78 8.55
N GLN A 38 5.27 7.66 9.37
CA GLN A 38 5.30 8.07 10.76
C GLN A 38 5.91 9.47 10.92
N SER A 39 7.01 9.74 10.20
CA SER A 39 7.63 11.06 10.19
C SER A 39 8.43 11.28 8.91
N ILE A 40 8.62 12.55 8.58
CA ILE A 40 9.48 13.01 7.50
C ILE A 40 10.39 14.06 8.10
N GLN A 41 11.70 13.84 8.03
CA GLN A 41 12.69 14.71 8.66
C GLN A 41 13.83 14.97 7.68
N GLN A 42 14.36 16.19 7.69
CA GLN A 42 15.53 16.51 6.89
C GLN A 42 16.78 16.30 7.73
N GLN A 43 17.77 15.57 7.20
CA GLN A 43 19.03 15.34 7.88
C GLN A 43 19.77 16.67 8.07
N THR A 44 19.96 17.10 9.31
CA THR A 44 20.47 18.43 9.67
C THR A 44 21.87 18.70 9.09
N ASN A 45 22.66 17.65 8.88
CA ASN A 45 24.05 17.74 8.39
C ASN A 45 24.17 17.54 6.87
N GLN A 46 23.09 17.16 6.18
CA GLN A 46 23.08 16.89 4.75
C GLN A 46 21.77 17.47 4.18
N SER A 47 21.79 18.77 3.88
CA SER A 47 20.61 19.58 3.52
C SER A 47 19.82 19.12 2.29
N LYS A 48 20.17 18.00 1.65
CA LYS A 48 19.44 17.40 0.52
C LYS A 48 18.91 16.00 0.79
N ILE A 49 19.17 15.43 1.96
CA ILE A 49 18.73 14.09 2.32
C ILE A 49 17.53 14.17 3.26
N TRP A 50 16.45 13.50 2.85
CA TRP A 50 15.22 13.36 3.61
C TRP A 50 15.14 11.94 4.15
N GLU A 51 14.88 11.84 5.44
CA GLU A 51 14.64 10.59 6.14
C GLU A 51 13.12 10.43 6.35
N VAL A 52 12.58 9.34 5.81
CA VAL A 52 11.15 9.02 5.95
C VAL A 52 11.04 7.78 6.79
N HIS A 53 10.41 7.91 7.95
CA HIS A 53 10.12 6.77 8.81
C HIS A 53 8.77 6.20 8.41
N VAL A 54 8.76 4.92 8.06
CA VAL A 54 7.55 4.21 7.65
C VAL A 54 7.31 3.00 8.55
N LYS A 55 6.04 2.65 8.74
CA LYS A 55 5.61 1.48 9.50
C LYS A 55 4.74 0.60 8.61
N LEU A 56 5.08 -0.69 8.53
CA LEU A 56 4.23 -1.69 7.87
C LEU A 56 2.85 -1.69 8.53
N THR A 57 1.79 -1.66 7.72
CA THR A 57 0.42 -1.58 8.22
C THR A 57 -0.55 -2.40 7.38
N SER A 58 -1.67 -2.77 8.00
CA SER A 58 -2.81 -3.43 7.35
C SER A 58 -4.08 -3.16 8.16
N ALA A 59 -5.25 -3.44 7.57
CA ALA A 59 -6.51 -3.36 8.30
C ALA A 59 -6.56 -4.29 9.54
N GLU A 60 -5.70 -5.31 9.63
CA GLU A 60 -5.61 -6.20 10.80
C GLU A 60 -5.05 -5.50 12.04
N VAL A 61 -4.10 -4.57 11.85
CA VAL A 61 -3.37 -3.91 12.95
C VAL A 61 -3.73 -2.43 13.11
N ASP A 62 -4.41 -1.85 12.13
CA ASP A 62 -4.61 -0.41 12.01
C ASP A 62 -6.09 -0.09 11.89
N GLN A 63 -6.70 0.14 13.05
CA GLN A 63 -8.15 0.36 13.15
C GLN A 63 -8.62 1.57 12.33
N ASN A 64 -7.79 2.60 12.19
CA ASN A 64 -8.14 3.76 11.36
C ASN A 64 -8.19 3.37 9.88
N LEU A 65 -7.24 2.55 9.42
CA LEU A 65 -7.25 2.03 8.05
C LEU A 65 -8.43 1.09 7.81
N ALA A 66 -8.73 0.22 8.79
CA ALA A 66 -9.90 -0.66 8.73
C ALA A 66 -11.20 0.14 8.64
N PHE A 67 -11.40 1.12 9.54
CA PHE A 67 -12.59 1.96 9.55
C PHE A 67 -12.76 2.75 8.25
N LEU A 68 -11.67 3.36 7.75
CA LEU A 68 -11.71 4.08 6.47
C LEU A 68 -12.09 3.15 5.32
N THR A 69 -11.56 1.92 5.31
CA THR A 69 -11.85 0.92 4.27
C THR A 69 -13.31 0.49 4.30
N GLU A 70 -13.87 0.24 5.49
CA GLU A 70 -15.30 -0.09 5.64
C GLU A 70 -16.19 1.09 5.24
N HIS A 71 -15.87 2.30 5.71
CA HIS A 71 -16.65 3.47 5.36
C HIS A 71 -16.66 3.74 3.85
N MET A 72 -15.52 3.59 3.18
CA MET A 72 -15.47 3.67 1.71
C MET A 72 -16.32 2.58 1.07
N ARG A 73 -16.34 1.35 1.62
CA ARG A 73 -17.17 0.26 1.08
C ARG A 73 -18.67 0.55 1.23
N GLU A 74 -19.10 1.13 2.35
CA GLU A 74 -20.50 1.53 2.58
C GLU A 74 -20.96 2.68 1.67
N GLU A 75 -20.04 3.56 1.28
CA GLU A 75 -20.30 4.70 0.39
C GLU A 75 -20.38 4.31 -1.10
N LEU A 76 -19.84 3.15 -1.48
CA LEU A 76 -19.92 2.65 -2.84
C LEU A 76 -21.28 1.99 -3.06
N GLU A 77 -21.92 2.29 -4.19
CA GLU A 77 -23.20 1.69 -4.53
C GLU A 77 -23.07 0.17 -4.70
N GLU A 78 -24.12 -0.56 -4.32
CA GLU A 78 -24.19 -2.00 -4.53
C GLU A 78 -24.05 -2.33 -6.02
N GLY A 79 -23.30 -3.40 -6.32
CA GLY A 79 -23.04 -3.81 -7.70
C GLY A 79 -22.01 -4.92 -7.80
N THR A 80 -21.55 -5.19 -9.02
CA THR A 80 -20.45 -6.13 -9.22
C THR A 80 -19.16 -5.56 -8.64
N SER A 81 -18.19 -6.42 -8.32
CA SER A 81 -16.87 -5.99 -7.85
C SER A 81 -16.19 -5.03 -8.84
N LEU A 82 -16.47 -5.18 -10.14
CA LEU A 82 -15.95 -4.31 -11.18
C LEU A 82 -16.64 -2.94 -11.20
N HIS A 83 -17.95 -2.89 -10.95
CA HIS A 83 -18.69 -1.63 -10.78
C HIS A 83 -18.23 -0.86 -9.54
N GLN A 84 -17.98 -1.57 -8.43
CA GLN A 84 -17.42 -0.95 -7.23
C GLN A 84 -16.00 -0.44 -7.46
N LEU A 85 -15.20 -1.13 -8.28
CA LEU A 85 -13.86 -0.70 -8.65
C LEU A 85 -13.89 0.56 -9.51
N ASP A 86 -14.79 0.64 -10.50
CA ASP A 86 -15.02 1.83 -11.34
C ASP A 86 -15.38 3.06 -10.50
N GLN A 87 -16.35 2.90 -9.60
CA GLN A 87 -16.74 3.95 -8.66
C GLN A 87 -15.59 4.39 -7.76
N LEU A 88 -14.79 3.45 -7.26
CA LEU A 88 -13.65 3.75 -6.40
C LEU A 88 -12.56 4.51 -7.17
N THR A 89 -12.18 4.08 -8.38
CA THR A 89 -11.18 4.77 -9.19
C THR A 89 -11.65 6.17 -9.60
N ALA A 90 -12.94 6.34 -9.86
CA ALA A 90 -13.53 7.65 -10.14
C ALA A 90 -13.41 8.59 -8.93
N ARG A 91 -13.74 8.10 -7.72
CA ARG A 91 -13.60 8.88 -6.47
C ARG A 91 -12.15 9.22 -6.14
N MET A 92 -11.20 8.38 -6.51
CA MET A 92 -9.76 8.65 -6.36
C MET A 92 -9.21 9.63 -7.42
N GLY A 93 -10.01 9.99 -8.43
CA GLY A 93 -9.57 10.86 -9.54
C GLY A 93 -8.73 10.14 -10.60
N GLU A 94 -8.70 8.81 -10.60
CA GLU A 94 -7.98 7.98 -11.56
C GLU A 94 -8.83 7.75 -12.82
N TYR A 95 -9.14 8.83 -13.55
CA TYR A 95 -10.11 8.78 -14.65
C TYR A 95 -9.69 7.88 -15.82
N ASP A 96 -8.40 7.81 -16.13
CA ASP A 96 -7.91 6.91 -17.20
C ASP A 96 -8.20 5.44 -16.86
N ARG A 97 -7.91 5.03 -15.63
CA ARG A 97 -8.22 3.67 -15.13
C ARG A 97 -9.73 3.44 -15.03
N THR A 98 -10.46 4.46 -14.61
CA THR A 98 -11.93 4.40 -14.57
C THR A 98 -12.48 4.09 -15.96
N GLN A 99 -11.99 4.76 -17.00
CA GLN A 99 -12.40 4.46 -18.37
C GLN A 99 -12.07 3.01 -18.77
N GLU A 100 -10.85 2.53 -18.49
CA GLU A 100 -10.46 1.14 -18.77
C GLU A 100 -11.39 0.12 -18.07
N ILE A 101 -11.78 0.38 -16.82
CA ILE A 101 -12.69 -0.48 -16.05
C ILE A 101 -14.12 -0.41 -16.60
N TYR A 102 -14.59 0.79 -16.93
CA TYR A 102 -15.91 0.99 -17.52
C TYR A 102 -16.05 0.28 -18.86
N GLU A 103 -15.01 0.31 -19.70
CA GLU A 103 -14.96 -0.43 -20.96
C GLU A 103 -15.08 -1.95 -20.76
N LEU A 104 -14.57 -2.48 -19.64
CA LEU A 104 -14.75 -3.88 -19.26
C LEU A 104 -16.17 -4.20 -18.75
N LEU A 105 -16.92 -3.21 -18.23
CA LEU A 105 -18.29 -3.40 -17.73
C LEU A 105 -19.34 -3.47 -18.85
N ILE A 106 -19.06 -2.84 -20.00
CA ILE A 106 -19.94 -2.79 -21.17
C ILE A 106 -19.70 -3.94 -22.17
N LEU A 107 -18.72 -4.79 -21.91
CA LEU A 107 -18.44 -6.05 -22.63
C LEU A 107 -19.28 -7.21 -22.08
#